data_AF-A0A1G7YIA9-F1
#
_entry.id   AF-A0A1G7YIA9-F1
#
_cell.length_a   1.000
_cell.length_b   1.000
_cell.length_c   1.000
_cell.angle_alpha   90.00
_cell.angle_beta   90.00
_cell.angle_gamma   90.00
#
_symmetry.space_group_name_H-M   'P 1'
#
loop_
_entity.id
_entity.type
_entity.pdbx_description
1 polymer ?
#
loop_
_entity_poly.entity_id
_entity_poly.type
_entity_poly.pdbx_seq_one_letter_code
_entity_poly.pdbx_strand_id
1 'polypeptide(L)'
;MAIRKAVQGKKNVGRNQVDTYYFDVEKCKNSSSKEGCFKKGSRTKTYFVSIKSDLHQEQIAFQETDYYKEKAKHRYKIEAKSSELKNVHSYNRAISYGITNMQMQGAIAIFAINLKRMLKLK
;
A
#
# COMPACT_ATOMS: atom_id res chain seq x y z
N MET A 1 22.48 22.19 6.71
CA MET A 1 22.74 21.43 5.47
C MET A 1 23.40 20.09 5.79
N ALA A 2 23.20 19.07 4.95
CA ALA A 2 23.83 17.76 5.09
C ALA A 2 25.32 17.84 4.69
N ILE A 3 26.18 17.09 5.38
CA ILE A 3 27.63 17.02 5.08
C ILE A 3 27.88 16.06 3.92
N ARG A 4 27.15 14.95 3.88
CA ARG A 4 27.32 13.91 2.86
C ARG A 4 25.98 13.36 2.42
N LYS A 5 25.89 13.05 1.13
CA LYS A 5 24.81 12.24 0.55
C LYS A 5 25.40 10.93 0.02
N ALA A 6 24.74 9.81 0.26
CA ALA A 6 25.10 8.52 -0.34
C ALA A 6 23.85 7.75 -0.73
N VAL A 7 23.85 7.10 -1.90
CA VAL A 7 22.79 6.17 -2.31
C VAL A 7 23.07 4.81 -1.68
N GLN A 8 22.12 4.30 -0.92
CA GLN A 8 22.19 2.97 -0.31
C GLN A 8 21.23 2.00 -1.01
N GLY A 9 21.62 0.73 -1.03
CA GLY A 9 20.87 -0.35 -1.68
C GLY A 9 21.37 -0.70 -3.07
N LYS A 10 21.09 -1.93 -3.51
CA LYS A 10 21.44 -2.44 -4.84
C LYS A 10 20.31 -2.16 -5.84
N LYS A 11 20.65 -1.95 -7.10
CA LYS A 11 19.69 -1.84 -8.20
C LYS A 11 19.12 -3.22 -8.53
N ASN A 12 17.88 -3.28 -9.05
CA ASN A 12 17.23 -4.48 -9.59
C ASN A 12 16.96 -5.64 -8.59
N VAL A 13 16.78 -5.34 -7.30
CA VAL A 13 16.49 -6.37 -6.27
C VAL A 13 15.06 -6.33 -5.75
N GLY A 14 14.14 -5.68 -6.49
CA GLY A 14 12.72 -5.55 -6.11
C GLY A 14 12.45 -4.61 -4.92
N ARG A 15 13.47 -3.88 -4.44
CA ARG A 15 13.34 -2.85 -3.40
C ARG A 15 13.90 -1.52 -3.90
N ASN A 16 13.23 -0.43 -3.52
CA ASN A 16 13.65 0.93 -3.84
C ASN A 16 14.99 1.25 -3.16
N GLN A 17 15.89 1.92 -3.89
CA GLN A 17 17.12 2.48 -3.30
C GLN A 17 16.77 3.66 -2.39
N VAL A 18 17.69 4.02 -1.51
CA VAL A 18 17.47 5.09 -0.52
C VAL A 18 18.61 6.08 -0.57
N ASP A 19 18.28 7.35 -0.71
CA ASP A 19 19.21 8.45 -0.47
C ASP A 19 19.40 8.64 1.03
N THR A 20 20.63 8.45 1.50
CA THR A 20 21.01 8.66 2.90
C THR A 20 21.81 9.95 3.03
N TYR A 21 21.26 10.91 3.75
CA TYR A 21 21.87 12.18 4.08
C TYR A 21 22.46 12.12 5.48
N TYR A 22 23.74 12.49 5.63
CA TYR A 22 24.47 12.51 6.89
C TYR A 22 24.63 13.95 7.37
N PHE A 23 24.33 14.19 8.63
CA PHE A 23 24.35 15.53 9.24
C PHE A 23 25.37 15.63 10.37
N ASP A 24 25.85 16.85 10.57
CA ASP A 24 26.73 17.20 11.66
C ASP A 24 25.95 17.20 12.98
N VAL A 25 26.34 16.31 13.90
CA VAL A 25 25.67 16.17 15.18
C VAL A 25 25.86 17.41 16.05
N GLU A 26 26.99 18.10 15.98
CA GLU A 26 27.24 19.29 16.81
C GLU A 26 26.36 20.44 16.37
N LYS A 27 26.21 20.63 15.05
CA LYS A 27 25.29 21.63 14.49
C LYS A 27 23.83 21.29 14.82
N CYS A 28 23.46 20.01 14.83
CA CYS A 28 22.11 19.59 15.22
C CYS A 28 21.83 19.83 16.72
N LYS A 29 22.82 19.62 17.60
CA LYS A 29 22.70 19.89 19.04
C LYS A 29 22.50 21.37 19.35
N ASN A 30 23.18 22.25 18.62
CA ASN A 30 23.09 23.71 18.78
C ASN A 30 21.99 24.37 17.94
N SER A 31 21.12 23.57 17.31
CA SER A 31 20.02 24.09 16.48
C SER A 31 18.82 24.51 17.32
N SER A 32 18.08 25.52 16.87
CA SER A 32 16.81 25.95 17.48
C SER A 32 15.77 24.83 17.54
N SER A 33 15.83 23.86 16.62
CA SER A 33 14.92 22.72 16.53
C SER A 33 15.49 21.42 17.13
N LYS A 34 16.34 21.53 18.17
CA LYS A 34 17.06 20.40 18.79
C LYS A 34 16.19 19.19 19.16
N GLU A 35 14.96 19.40 19.65
CA GLU A 35 14.07 18.33 20.12
C GLU A 35 13.59 17.40 19.02
N GLY A 36 13.38 17.91 17.79
CA GLY A 36 13.04 17.09 16.63
C GLY A 36 14.24 16.70 15.76
N CYS A 37 15.31 17.48 15.83
CA CYS A 37 16.50 17.31 15.00
C CYS A 37 17.44 16.23 15.56
N PHE A 38 17.61 16.10 16.87
CA PHE A 38 18.61 15.22 17.46
C PHE A 38 18.10 14.45 18.68
N LYS A 39 18.27 13.13 18.66
CA LYS A 39 18.02 12.29 19.85
C LYS A 39 19.23 12.36 20.78
N LYS A 40 19.03 12.82 22.02
CA LYS A 40 20.08 12.90 23.06
C LYS A 40 20.79 11.54 23.18
N GLY A 41 22.12 11.56 23.11
CA GLY A 41 22.98 10.36 23.15
C GLY A 41 23.32 9.72 21.80
N SER A 42 22.74 10.19 20.68
CA SER A 42 23.09 9.65 19.36
C SER A 42 24.48 10.12 18.90
N ARG A 43 25.28 9.20 18.35
CA ARG A 43 26.60 9.51 17.78
C ARG A 43 26.51 10.01 16.33
N THR A 44 25.42 9.73 15.63
CA THR A 44 25.22 10.10 14.24
C THR A 44 23.80 10.63 14.02
N LYS A 45 23.63 11.46 12.99
CA LYS A 45 22.33 11.88 12.49
C LYS A 45 22.25 11.60 11.00
N THR A 46 21.27 10.77 10.62
CA THR A 46 20.99 10.44 9.23
C THR A 46 19.52 10.68 8.91
N TYR A 47 19.25 11.04 7.66
CA TYR A 47 17.91 11.15 7.09
C TYR A 47 17.85 10.34 5.81
N PHE A 48 16.76 9.59 5.64
CA PHE A 48 16.58 8.66 4.54
C PHE A 48 15.44 9.15 3.65
N VAL A 49 15.69 9.23 2.34
CA VAL A 49 14.66 9.50 1.33
C VAL A 49 14.63 8.33 0.38
N SER A 50 13.52 7.61 0.34
CA SER A 50 13.35 6.51 -0.61
C SER A 50 13.27 7.04 -2.03
N ILE A 51 14.13 6.53 -2.91
CA ILE A 51 14.08 6.78 -4.34
C ILE A 51 12.97 5.91 -4.91
N LYS A 52 11.80 6.50 -5.12
CA LYS A 52 10.64 5.78 -5.68
C LYS A 52 10.92 5.41 -7.13
N SER A 53 10.69 4.16 -7.50
CA SER A 53 10.74 3.74 -8.90
C SER A 53 9.69 4.50 -9.73
N ASP A 54 9.94 4.62 -11.03
CA ASP A 54 9.06 5.35 -11.95
C ASP A 54 7.62 4.80 -11.88
N LEU A 55 7.46 3.47 -11.83
CA LEU A 55 6.16 2.82 -11.62
C LEU A 55 5.44 3.29 -10.33
N HIS A 56 6.16 3.47 -9.23
CA HIS A 56 5.53 3.97 -7.99
C HIS A 56 5.14 5.45 -8.12
N GLN A 57 5.93 6.24 -8.86
CA GLN A 57 5.61 7.64 -9.10
C GLN A 57 4.35 7.78 -9.99
N GLU A 58 4.26 6.99 -11.05
CA GLU A 58 3.08 6.90 -11.91
C GLU A 58 1.83 6.45 -11.13
N GLN A 59 1.96 5.43 -10.28
CA GLN A 59 0.85 4.99 -9.41
C GLN A 59 0.36 6.09 -8.47
N ILE A 60 1.28 6.85 -7.87
CA ILE A 60 0.91 7.98 -7.00
C ILE A 60 0.20 9.06 -7.80
N ALA A 61 0.76 9.43 -8.97
CA ALA A 61 0.15 10.43 -9.84
C ALA A 61 -1.27 10.00 -10.27
N PHE A 62 -1.46 8.72 -10.61
CA PHE A 62 -2.76 8.16 -10.95
C PHE A 62 -3.74 8.19 -9.77
N GLN A 63 -3.29 7.84 -8.56
CA GLN A 63 -4.14 7.89 -7.36
C GLN A 63 -4.61 9.30 -7.01
N GLU A 64 -3.82 10.32 -7.37
CA GLU A 64 -4.20 11.72 -7.16
C GLU A 64 -5.24 12.23 -8.17
N THR A 65 -5.49 11.52 -9.27
CA THR A 65 -6.48 11.91 -10.27
C THR A 65 -7.91 11.91 -9.70
N ASP A 66 -8.73 12.85 -10.15
CA ASP A 66 -10.14 12.92 -9.76
C ASP A 66 -10.90 11.66 -10.16
N TYR A 67 -10.57 11.07 -11.31
CA TYR A 67 -11.11 9.80 -11.76
C TYR A 67 -10.90 8.69 -10.71
N TYR A 68 -9.67 8.54 -10.21
CA TYR A 68 -9.38 7.53 -9.20
C TYR A 68 -10.11 7.82 -7.89
N LYS A 69 -10.07 9.08 -7.43
CA LYS A 69 -10.73 9.50 -6.18
C LYS A 69 -12.24 9.26 -6.21
N GLU A 70 -12.91 9.59 -7.31
CA GLU A 70 -14.34 9.31 -7.49
C GLU A 70 -14.64 7.82 -7.52
N LYS A 71 -13.85 7.01 -8.25
CA LYS A 71 -14.01 5.55 -8.24
C LYS A 71 -13.78 4.95 -6.85
N ALA A 72 -12.78 5.46 -6.10
CA ALA A 72 -12.47 5.00 -4.76
C ALA A 72 -13.62 5.23 -3.77
N LYS A 73 -14.37 6.32 -3.90
CA LYS A 73 -15.59 6.58 -3.09
C LYS A 73 -16.64 5.49 -3.25
N HIS A 74 -16.68 4.76 -4.37
CA HIS A 74 -17.65 3.69 -4.60
C HIS A 74 -17.17 2.30 -4.10
N ARG A 75 -15.94 2.18 -3.59
CA ARG A 75 -15.33 0.91 -3.15
C ARG A 75 -16.19 0.17 -2.12
N TYR A 76 -16.82 0.88 -1.19
CA TYR A 76 -17.67 0.30 -0.14
C TYR A 76 -18.80 -0.59 -0.70
N LYS A 77 -19.32 -0.27 -1.90
CA LYS A 77 -20.37 -1.04 -2.57
C LYS A 77 -19.90 -2.44 -2.98
N ILE A 78 -18.62 -2.58 -3.30
CA ILE A 78 -17.99 -3.85 -3.70
C ILE A 78 -17.55 -4.63 -2.46
N GLU A 79 -16.98 -3.94 -1.47
CA GLU A 79 -16.49 -4.56 -0.25
C GLU A 79 -17.59 -5.23 0.57
N ALA A 80 -18.75 -4.59 0.69
CA ALA A 80 -19.92 -5.20 1.33
C ALA A 80 -20.31 -6.51 0.64
N LYS A 81 -20.38 -6.52 -0.70
CA LYS A 81 -20.71 -7.72 -1.49
C LYS A 81 -19.65 -8.80 -1.36
N SER A 82 -18.36 -8.44 -1.34
CA SER A 82 -17.27 -9.40 -1.18
C SER A 82 -17.21 -9.97 0.24
N SER A 83 -17.54 -9.17 1.26
CA SER A 83 -17.60 -9.61 2.65
C SER A 83 -18.73 -10.62 2.85
N GLU A 84 -19.93 -10.32 2.32
CA GLU A 84 -21.06 -11.26 2.32
C GLU A 84 -20.68 -12.57 1.63
N LEU A 85 -20.11 -12.49 0.43
CA LEU A 85 -19.68 -13.66 -0.34
C LEU A 85 -18.69 -14.54 0.47
N LYS A 86 -17.69 -13.92 1.11
CA LYS A 86 -16.68 -14.65 1.89
C LYS A 86 -17.22 -15.24 3.18
N ASN A 87 -18.00 -14.48 3.94
CA ASN A 87 -18.36 -14.81 5.32
C ASN A 87 -19.71 -15.54 5.42
N VAL A 88 -20.72 -15.10 4.67
CA VAL A 88 -22.07 -15.68 4.72
C VAL A 88 -22.18 -16.89 3.79
N HIS A 89 -21.50 -16.84 2.66
CA HIS A 89 -21.55 -17.89 1.63
C HIS A 89 -20.29 -18.76 1.56
N SER A 90 -19.42 -18.65 2.58
CA SER A 90 -18.22 -19.49 2.74
C SER A 90 -17.30 -19.50 1.50
N TYR A 91 -17.32 -18.45 0.69
CA TYR A 91 -16.45 -18.33 -0.49
C TYR A 91 -14.97 -18.18 -0.12
N ASN A 92 -14.68 -17.88 1.15
CA ASN A 92 -13.30 -17.87 1.66
C ASN A 92 -12.67 -19.28 1.73
N ARG A 93 -13.46 -20.36 1.58
CA ARG A 93 -12.98 -21.74 1.63
C ARG A 93 -13.09 -22.40 0.26
N ALA A 94 -11.98 -22.97 -0.22
CA ALA A 94 -12.00 -23.80 -1.41
C ALA A 94 -12.69 -25.14 -1.14
N ILE A 95 -13.60 -25.54 -2.02
CA ILE A 95 -14.31 -26.84 -1.95
C ILE A 95 -13.46 -27.96 -2.56
N SER A 96 -12.60 -27.62 -3.53
CA SER A 96 -11.72 -28.56 -4.22
C SER A 96 -10.39 -27.89 -4.58
N TYR A 97 -9.37 -28.71 -4.85
CA TYR A 97 -8.05 -28.27 -5.27
C TYR A 97 -8.01 -27.89 -6.75
N GLY A 98 -7.14 -26.95 -7.10
CA GLY A 98 -6.88 -26.54 -8.49
C GLY A 98 -7.56 -25.24 -8.91
N ILE A 99 -6.87 -24.47 -9.74
CA ILE A 99 -7.29 -23.12 -10.16
C ILE A 99 -8.64 -23.16 -10.89
N THR A 100 -8.83 -24.12 -11.79
CA THR A 100 -10.09 -24.28 -12.56
C THR A 100 -11.29 -24.52 -11.65
N ASN A 101 -11.13 -25.35 -10.62
CA ASN A 101 -12.19 -25.64 -9.66
C ASN A 101 -12.52 -24.41 -8.80
N MET A 102 -11.51 -23.65 -8.39
CA MET A 102 -11.71 -22.39 -7.67
C MET A 102 -12.40 -21.33 -8.54
N GLN A 103 -12.06 -21.24 -9.83
CA GLN A 103 -12.73 -20.35 -10.78
C GLN A 103 -14.21 -20.71 -10.94
N MET A 104 -14.52 -22.01 -11.10
CA MET A 104 -15.89 -22.49 -11.23
C MET A 104 -16.70 -22.25 -9.94
N GLN A 105 -16.11 -22.52 -8.78
CA GLN A 105 -16.71 -22.19 -7.48
C GLN A 105 -17.04 -20.69 -7.38
N GLY A 106 -16.11 -19.82 -7.79
CA GLY A 106 -16.33 -18.37 -7.80
C GLY A 106 -17.46 -17.94 -8.72
N ALA A 107 -17.48 -18.44 -9.95
CA ALA A 107 -18.52 -18.11 -10.92
C ALA A 107 -19.91 -18.51 -10.42
N ILE A 108 -20.06 -19.74 -9.92
CA ILE A 108 -21.34 -20.26 -9.41
C ILE A 108 -21.81 -19.49 -8.18
N ALA A 109 -20.91 -19.24 -7.22
CA ALA A 109 -21.25 -18.51 -5.99
C ALA A 109 -21.74 -17.08 -6.29
N ILE A 110 -21.03 -16.36 -7.16
CA ILE A 110 -21.42 -15.01 -7.58
C ILE A 110 -22.78 -15.03 -8.27
N PHE A 111 -22.99 -15.97 -9.20
CA PHE A 111 -24.25 -16.09 -9.94
C PHE A 111 -25.43 -16.38 -9.00
N ALA A 112 -25.30 -17.38 -8.12
CA ALA A 112 -26.35 -17.77 -7.18
C ALA A 112 -26.73 -16.63 -6.22
N ILE A 113 -25.75 -15.88 -5.71
CA ILE A 113 -26.03 -14.74 -4.81
C ILE A 113 -26.72 -13.60 -5.56
N ASN A 114 -26.29 -13.33 -6.81
CA ASN A 114 -26.96 -12.32 -7.62
C ASN A 114 -28.41 -12.71 -7.92
N LEU A 115 -28.70 -13.98 -8.22
CA LEU A 115 -30.07 -14.49 -8.35
C LEU A 115 -30.86 -14.28 -7.05
N LYS A 116 -30.29 -14.67 -5.90
CA LYS A 116 -30.93 -14.50 -4.58
C LYS A 116 -31.28 -13.04 -4.29
N ARG A 117 -30.42 -12.10 -4.66
CA ARG A 117 -30.66 -10.65 -4.50
C ARG A 117 -31.79 -10.16 -5.40
N MET A 118 -31.82 -10.56 -6.67
CA MET A 118 -32.90 -10.19 -7.59
C MET A 118 -34.26 -10.69 -7.10
N LEU A 119 -34.32 -11.91 -6.57
CA LEU A 119 -35.56 -12.50 -6.05
C LEU A 119 -36.07 -11.82 -4.77
N LYS A 120 -35.17 -11.29 -3.92
CA LYS A 120 -35.53 -10.56 -2.69
C LYS A 120 -35.97 -9.11 -2.92
N LEU A 121 -35.71 -8.55 -4.09
CA LEU A 121 -36.02 -7.16 -4.44
C LEU A 121 -37.36 -7.01 -5.18
N LYS A 122 -38.02 -8.13 -5.49
CA LYS A 122 -39.44 -8.17 -5.87
C LYS A 122 -40.30 -8.29 -4.62
#